data_AF-A0A355UDJ7-F1
#
_entry.id   AF-A0A355UDJ7-F1
#
_cell.length_a   1.000
_cell.length_b   1.000
_cell.length_c   1.000
_cell.angle_alpha   90.00
_cell.angle_beta   90.00
_cell.angle_gamma   90.00
#
_symmetry.space_group_name_H-M   'P 1'
#
loop_
_entity.id
_entity.type
_entity.pdbx_description
1 polymer ?
#
loop_
_entity_poly.entity_id
_entity_poly.type
_entity_poly.pdbx_seq_one_letter_code
_entity_poly.pdbx_strand_id
1 'polypeptide(L)'
;NELYFGTPSLKRTVASGRWSDENIWSPKEVPVMEDFVYISPKHKIQVDDDAVCSMLVMGDSSNISIDANKMFYISGDIVYGKGSWFIVHQDILPKKWNYISSPINNAKAMIFSMRKDDNETWLMKYNTGKKSKLNDYWSEYIVDPNFWLVPGQGYALFSNKPLDVIYEGILSDSRVNYTLEYSENDKWNLVGNPFTAPLSSKKIFEDVDQKIQGNALFFLDSENGVYNPIIIDGKEEVVLPSMQGFFVESLRENTEINFQRNHQYIPKSASYHWSNHNYLTLTISKGNKSQYILMGMDDNAKYGFDNYDAHKLFGSSEEMPELYFKVEGEELAVNVFPTYPAIFDLGYYLPKEADLSLTIGNLS
;
A
#
# COMPACT_ATOMS: atom_id res chain seq x y z
N ASN A 1 -0.37 -6.11 -34.31
CA ASN A 1 0.47 -4.93 -34.01
C ASN A 1 0.02 -3.76 -34.87
N GLU A 2 -1.12 -3.15 -34.52
CA GLU A 2 -1.40 -1.79 -34.98
C GLU A 2 -0.61 -0.85 -34.07
N LEU A 3 0.43 -0.23 -34.62
CA LEU A 3 1.13 0.88 -33.97
C LEU A 3 0.17 2.08 -33.99
N TYR A 4 -0.54 2.29 -32.89
CA TYR A 4 -1.34 3.48 -32.69
C TYR A 4 -0.40 4.67 -32.42
N PHE A 5 -0.27 5.57 -33.40
CA PHE A 5 0.44 6.84 -33.27
C PHE A 5 -0.56 7.93 -32.86
N GLY A 6 -1.24 7.78 -31.72
CA GLY A 6 -2.05 8.85 -31.18
C GLY A 6 -1.17 10.09 -30.99
N THR A 7 -1.42 11.16 -31.73
CA THR A 7 -0.75 12.43 -31.48
C THR A 7 -1.30 12.98 -30.16
N PRO A 8 -0.45 13.30 -29.17
CA PRO A 8 -0.91 13.90 -27.93
C PRO A 8 -1.83 15.09 -28.20
N SER A 9 -3.04 15.09 -27.66
CA SER A 9 -3.95 16.21 -27.83
C SER A 9 -3.89 17.12 -26.60
N LEU A 10 -3.87 18.44 -26.83
CA LEU A 10 -3.99 19.39 -25.73
C LEU A 10 -5.47 19.46 -25.32
N LYS A 11 -5.77 18.99 -24.12
CA LYS A 11 -7.07 19.15 -23.46
C LYS A 11 -7.02 20.35 -22.52
N ARG A 12 -7.92 21.30 -22.70
CA ARG A 12 -8.05 22.48 -21.83
C ARG A 12 -9.41 22.51 -21.16
N THR A 13 -9.45 22.85 -19.88
CA THR A 13 -10.75 23.07 -19.23
C THR A 13 -11.38 24.39 -19.67
N VAL A 14 -12.64 24.36 -20.10
CA VAL A 14 -13.46 25.53 -20.45
C VAL A 14 -14.39 25.97 -19.31
N ALA A 15 -14.58 25.11 -18.31
CA ALA A 15 -15.31 25.41 -17.08
C ALA A 15 -14.75 24.58 -15.90
N SER A 16 -15.22 24.87 -14.69
CA SER A 16 -15.09 23.97 -13.53
C SER A 16 -16.11 22.84 -13.63
N GLY A 17 -15.80 21.67 -13.09
CA GLY A 17 -16.71 20.53 -13.10
C GLY A 17 -16.00 19.21 -12.89
N ARG A 18 -16.64 18.14 -13.36
CA ARG A 18 -16.18 16.75 -13.20
C ARG A 18 -15.20 16.38 -14.31
N TRP A 19 -14.14 15.65 -13.98
CA TRP A 19 -13.15 15.17 -14.95
C TRP A 19 -13.82 14.31 -16.02
N SER A 20 -14.81 13.50 -15.62
CA SER A 20 -15.59 12.63 -16.51
C SER A 20 -16.53 13.38 -17.48
N ASP A 21 -16.78 14.68 -17.28
CA ASP A 21 -17.70 15.46 -18.11
C ASP A 21 -17.00 16.03 -19.36
N GLU A 22 -17.24 15.44 -20.53
CA GLU A 22 -16.69 15.91 -21.81
C GLU A 22 -16.99 17.40 -22.10
N ASN A 23 -18.06 17.98 -21.53
CA ASN A 23 -18.46 19.37 -21.77
C ASN A 23 -17.52 20.38 -21.10
N ILE A 24 -16.72 19.97 -20.11
CA ILE A 24 -15.74 20.86 -19.48
C ILE A 24 -14.41 20.91 -20.23
N TRP A 25 -14.23 20.09 -21.27
CA TRP A 25 -12.99 19.96 -22.03
C TRP A 25 -13.08 20.60 -23.42
N SER A 26 -11.96 21.15 -23.89
CA SER A 26 -11.75 21.56 -25.28
C SER A 26 -10.45 20.96 -25.80
N PRO A 27 -10.49 20.16 -26.90
CA PRO A 27 -11.69 19.64 -27.59
C PRO A 27 -12.62 18.83 -26.67
N LYS A 28 -13.89 18.68 -27.06
CA LYS A 28 -14.96 18.07 -26.25
C LYS A 28 -14.79 16.56 -26.15
N GLU A 29 -13.95 16.12 -25.21
CA GLU A 29 -13.61 14.72 -24.95
C GLU A 29 -12.85 14.64 -23.62
N VAL A 30 -13.10 13.57 -22.85
CA VAL A 30 -12.40 13.32 -21.58
C VAL A 30 -10.92 13.03 -21.83
N PRO A 31 -9.98 13.60 -21.06
CA PRO A 31 -8.56 13.31 -21.24
C PRO A 31 -8.21 11.83 -21.06
N VAL A 32 -7.32 11.35 -21.93
CA VAL A 32 -6.74 10.00 -21.89
C VAL A 32 -5.23 10.04 -21.61
N MET A 33 -4.60 8.87 -21.50
CA MET A 33 -3.21 8.70 -21.09
C MET A 33 -2.21 9.49 -21.95
N GLU A 34 -2.51 9.67 -23.23
CA GLU A 34 -1.67 10.34 -24.21
C GLU A 34 -1.83 11.87 -24.20
N ASP A 35 -2.83 12.41 -23.50
CA ASP A 35 -3.21 13.82 -23.60
C ASP A 35 -2.37 14.73 -22.70
N PHE A 36 -2.10 15.94 -23.19
CA PHE A 36 -1.57 17.05 -22.39
C PHE A 36 -2.75 17.81 -21.78
N VAL A 37 -2.84 17.89 -20.46
CA VAL A 37 -3.96 18.52 -19.77
C VAL A 37 -3.56 19.89 -19.22
N TYR A 38 -4.33 20.92 -19.57
CA TYR A 38 -4.22 22.26 -18.99
C TYR A 38 -5.51 22.63 -18.25
N ILE A 39 -5.43 22.73 -16.92
CA ILE A 39 -6.50 23.27 -16.09
C ILE A 39 -6.42 24.80 -16.14
N SER A 40 -7.43 25.45 -16.69
CA SER A 40 -7.44 26.91 -16.78
C SER A 40 -7.43 27.58 -15.39
N PRO A 41 -6.87 28.80 -15.26
CA PRO A 41 -6.79 29.49 -13.97
C PRO A 41 -8.14 29.59 -13.27
N LYS A 42 -8.14 29.41 -11.95
CA LYS A 42 -9.33 29.40 -11.07
C LYS A 42 -10.33 28.26 -11.31
N HIS A 43 -10.11 27.38 -12.28
CA HIS A 43 -10.99 26.24 -12.47
C HIS A 43 -10.79 25.22 -11.35
N LYS A 44 -11.90 24.63 -10.92
CA LYS A 44 -11.95 23.57 -9.91
C LYS A 44 -12.44 22.30 -10.56
N ILE A 45 -11.64 21.24 -10.49
CA ILE A 45 -11.93 19.98 -11.17
C ILE A 45 -12.11 18.89 -10.12
N GLN A 46 -13.18 18.13 -10.22
CA GLN A 46 -13.42 16.95 -9.41
C GLN A 46 -13.07 15.71 -10.23
N VAL A 47 -12.13 14.90 -9.76
CA VAL A 47 -11.85 13.57 -10.29
C VAL A 47 -12.85 12.62 -9.65
N ASP A 48 -13.99 12.49 -10.31
CA ASP A 48 -15.15 11.68 -9.93
C ASP A 48 -15.13 10.27 -10.54
N ASP A 49 -14.17 10.02 -11.44
CA ASP A 49 -13.82 8.70 -11.94
C ASP A 49 -12.31 8.56 -12.12
N ASP A 50 -11.83 7.33 -12.32
CA ASP A 50 -10.41 7.07 -12.57
C ASP A 50 -9.91 7.94 -13.74
N ALA A 51 -8.86 8.70 -13.49
CA ALA A 51 -8.39 9.74 -14.39
C ALA A 51 -6.89 9.60 -14.70
N VAL A 52 -6.57 9.81 -15.97
CA VAL A 52 -5.22 9.64 -16.51
C VAL A 52 -4.87 10.79 -17.46
N CYS A 53 -3.60 11.18 -17.51
CA CYS A 53 -3.06 12.02 -18.58
C CYS A 53 -1.54 11.89 -18.73
N SER A 54 -0.99 12.42 -19.82
CA SER A 54 0.45 12.40 -20.06
C SER A 54 1.20 13.46 -19.27
N MET A 55 0.61 14.64 -19.09
CA MET A 55 1.20 15.76 -18.40
C MET A 55 0.07 16.67 -17.94
N LEU A 56 0.26 17.30 -16.78
CA LEU A 56 -0.71 18.22 -16.22
C LEU A 56 -0.09 19.58 -15.96
N VAL A 57 -0.77 20.62 -16.42
CA VAL A 57 -0.45 22.01 -16.11
C VAL A 57 -1.66 22.65 -15.44
N MET A 58 -1.49 23.09 -14.21
CA MET A 58 -2.50 23.79 -13.42
C MET A 58 -2.31 25.30 -13.58
N GLY A 59 -3.33 26.02 -14.04
CA GLY A 59 -3.33 27.48 -14.07
C GLY A 59 -3.48 28.08 -12.67
N ASP A 60 -3.09 29.35 -12.48
CA ASP A 60 -3.11 30.00 -11.16
C ASP A 60 -4.44 29.83 -10.42
N SER A 61 -4.35 29.55 -9.12
CA SER A 61 -5.49 29.37 -8.22
C SER A 61 -6.48 28.28 -8.66
N SER A 62 -6.04 27.31 -9.46
CA SER A 62 -6.84 26.12 -9.80
C SER A 62 -6.67 25.03 -8.74
N ASN A 63 -7.66 24.15 -8.62
CA ASN A 63 -7.53 22.97 -7.77
C ASN A 63 -8.14 21.73 -8.44
N ILE A 64 -7.59 20.58 -8.07
CA ILE A 64 -8.12 19.28 -8.44
C ILE A 64 -8.45 18.54 -7.15
N SER A 65 -9.72 18.14 -7.01
CA SER A 65 -10.23 17.34 -5.90
C SER A 65 -10.38 15.90 -6.38
N ILE A 66 -9.70 14.95 -5.74
CA ILE A 66 -9.74 13.54 -6.08
C ILE A 66 -10.66 12.85 -5.08
N ASP A 67 -11.78 12.30 -5.57
CA ASP A 67 -12.74 11.58 -4.76
C ASP A 67 -12.11 10.31 -4.16
N ALA A 68 -12.62 9.87 -3.02
CA ALA A 68 -12.11 8.67 -2.35
C ALA A 68 -12.21 7.45 -3.27
N ASN A 69 -11.20 6.59 -3.20
CA ASN A 69 -11.06 5.37 -4.02
C ASN A 69 -10.92 5.62 -5.53
N LYS A 70 -10.67 6.85 -5.97
CA LYS A 70 -10.35 7.15 -7.38
C LYS A 70 -8.86 7.19 -7.61
N MET A 71 -8.45 6.60 -8.73
CA MET A 71 -7.09 6.71 -9.24
C MET A 71 -6.92 8.05 -9.95
N PHE A 72 -5.82 8.72 -9.63
CA PHE A 72 -5.32 9.83 -10.44
C PHE A 72 -3.87 9.56 -10.83
N TYR A 73 -3.62 9.31 -12.11
CA TYR A 73 -2.31 8.97 -12.64
C TYR A 73 -1.86 9.94 -13.73
N ILE A 74 -0.60 10.37 -13.64
CA ILE A 74 0.03 11.23 -14.64
C ILE A 74 1.34 10.57 -15.04
N SER A 75 1.56 10.32 -16.34
CA SER A 75 2.77 9.62 -16.80
C SER A 75 4.01 10.51 -16.91
N GLY A 76 3.83 11.82 -17.04
CA GLY A 76 4.87 12.85 -17.08
C GLY A 76 4.70 13.90 -15.98
N ASP A 77 5.14 15.13 -16.25
CA ASP A 77 5.29 16.16 -15.21
C ASP A 77 3.95 16.80 -14.78
N ILE A 78 3.92 17.28 -13.53
CA ILE A 78 2.90 18.19 -13.01
C ILE A 78 3.50 19.58 -12.83
N VAL A 79 2.90 20.58 -13.48
CA VAL A 79 3.30 21.99 -13.35
C VAL A 79 2.22 22.75 -12.59
N TYR A 80 2.61 23.36 -11.47
CA TYR A 80 1.71 24.10 -10.59
C TYR A 80 1.73 25.60 -10.88
N GLY A 81 0.57 26.16 -11.22
CA GLY A 81 0.33 27.61 -11.20
C GLY A 81 0.30 28.14 -9.76
N LYS A 82 0.48 29.45 -9.60
CA LYS A 82 0.53 30.08 -8.27
C LYS A 82 -0.76 29.85 -7.50
N GLY A 83 -0.63 29.31 -6.29
CA GLY A 83 -1.76 29.02 -5.41
C GLY A 83 -2.65 27.89 -5.93
N SER A 84 -2.09 26.96 -6.72
CA SER A 84 -2.80 25.75 -7.14
C SER A 84 -2.37 24.57 -6.26
N TRP A 85 -3.31 23.68 -5.95
CA TRP A 85 -3.05 22.51 -5.11
C TRP A 85 -4.06 21.38 -5.40
N PHE A 86 -3.76 20.22 -4.85
CA PHE A 86 -4.65 19.05 -4.85
C PHE A 86 -5.38 18.91 -3.53
N ILE A 87 -6.59 18.39 -3.61
CA ILE A 87 -7.39 17.92 -2.48
C ILE A 87 -7.60 16.42 -2.72
N VAL A 88 -7.17 15.56 -1.82
CA VAL A 88 -7.30 14.10 -1.97
C VAL A 88 -8.16 13.57 -0.84
N HIS A 89 -9.23 12.88 -1.18
CA HIS A 89 -10.13 12.24 -0.23
C HIS A 89 -9.73 10.77 -0.02
N GLN A 90 -9.80 10.32 1.23
CA GLN A 90 -9.58 8.92 1.59
C GLN A 90 -10.60 8.49 2.63
N ASP A 91 -11.43 7.51 2.27
CA ASP A 91 -12.39 6.92 3.20
C ASP A 91 -11.71 5.95 4.17
N ILE A 92 -11.92 6.17 5.46
CA ILE A 92 -11.39 5.32 6.53
C ILE A 92 -12.50 4.48 7.11
N LEU A 93 -12.27 3.17 7.14
CA LEU A 93 -13.25 2.23 7.66
C LEU A 93 -13.34 2.34 9.19
N PRO A 94 -14.55 2.42 9.75
CA PRO A 94 -14.73 2.55 11.19
C PRO A 94 -14.42 1.26 11.94
N LYS A 95 -14.06 1.42 13.23
CA LYS A 95 -13.88 0.34 14.21
C LYS A 95 -12.83 -0.70 13.83
N LYS A 96 -11.88 -0.32 13.00
CA LYS A 96 -10.76 -1.15 12.59
C LYS A 96 -9.51 -0.30 12.36
N TRP A 97 -8.35 -0.94 12.47
CA TRP A 97 -7.09 -0.33 12.06
C TRP A 97 -6.98 -0.29 10.54
N ASN A 98 -6.63 0.86 10.01
CA ASN A 98 -6.37 1.11 8.60
C ASN A 98 -4.90 1.52 8.47
N TYR A 99 -4.17 0.90 7.55
CA TYR A 99 -2.79 1.29 7.26
C TYR A 99 -2.74 2.18 6.05
N ILE A 100 -2.26 3.41 6.28
CA ILE A 100 -2.34 4.50 5.33
C ILE A 100 -0.98 5.11 5.08
N SER A 101 -0.80 5.78 3.94
CA SER A 101 0.35 6.64 3.65
C SER A 101 -0.12 7.95 3.03
N SER A 102 0.67 8.99 3.17
CA SER A 102 0.30 10.31 2.67
C SER A 102 0.59 10.44 1.16
N PRO A 103 -0.39 10.89 0.36
CA PRO A 103 -0.20 11.19 -1.05
C PRO A 103 0.43 12.56 -1.32
N ILE A 104 0.72 13.34 -0.27
CA ILE A 104 1.26 14.71 -0.37
C ILE A 104 2.50 14.89 0.51
N ASN A 105 3.44 15.72 0.06
CA ASN A 105 4.74 15.88 0.73
C ASN A 105 4.70 16.61 2.09
N ASN A 106 3.58 17.23 2.44
CA ASN A 106 3.46 18.17 3.55
C ASN A 106 2.18 17.95 4.38
N ALA A 107 1.67 16.72 4.44
CA ALA A 107 0.54 16.42 5.29
C ALA A 107 0.92 16.53 6.77
N LYS A 108 -0.03 17.00 7.59
CA LYS A 108 0.08 17.05 9.05
C LYS A 108 -0.97 16.17 9.68
N ALA A 109 -0.67 15.61 10.86
CA ALA A 109 -1.59 14.74 11.60
C ALA A 109 -2.94 15.39 11.95
N MET A 110 -3.03 16.73 11.94
CA MET A 110 -4.31 17.44 12.15
C MET A 110 -5.44 17.04 11.21
N ILE A 111 -5.14 16.49 10.02
CA ILE A 111 -6.15 16.03 9.05
C ILE A 111 -7.00 14.87 9.58
N PHE A 112 -6.51 14.14 10.59
CA PHE A 112 -7.25 13.04 11.21
C PHE A 112 -8.17 13.50 12.35
N SER A 113 -8.35 14.83 12.51
CA SER A 113 -9.29 15.47 13.46
C SER A 113 -9.32 14.81 14.83
N MET A 114 -8.15 14.69 15.46
CA MET A 114 -7.89 13.71 16.50
C MET A 114 -8.80 13.70 17.73
N ARG A 115 -9.62 14.75 17.95
CA ARG A 115 -10.59 14.89 19.07
C ARG A 115 -11.76 15.85 18.80
N LYS A 116 -12.04 16.25 17.56
CA LYS A 116 -12.84 17.47 17.32
C LYS A 116 -14.35 17.27 17.07
N ASP A 117 -14.82 16.07 16.74
CA ASP A 117 -16.18 15.88 16.19
C ASP A 117 -16.96 14.69 16.82
N ASP A 118 -16.76 14.40 18.12
CA ASP A 118 -17.30 13.21 18.79
C ASP A 118 -16.94 11.88 18.07
N ASN A 119 -15.91 11.91 17.23
CA ASN A 119 -15.31 10.76 16.57
C ASN A 119 -13.91 10.58 17.15
N GLU A 120 -13.74 9.51 17.90
CA GLU A 120 -12.44 9.17 18.47
C GLU A 120 -11.56 8.56 17.38
N THR A 121 -10.43 9.21 17.12
CA THR A 121 -9.45 8.77 16.11
C THR A 121 -8.07 8.66 16.74
N TRP A 122 -7.31 7.65 16.32
CA TRP A 122 -5.99 7.35 16.83
C TRP A 122 -5.03 7.14 15.68
N LEU A 123 -3.87 7.82 15.76
CA LEU A 123 -2.80 7.71 14.79
C LEU A 123 -1.53 7.22 15.50
N MET A 124 -0.86 6.23 14.92
CA MET A 124 0.42 5.71 15.39
C MET A 124 1.34 5.41 14.21
N LYS A 125 2.64 5.36 14.48
CA LYS A 125 3.64 4.75 13.59
C LYS A 125 4.18 3.48 14.21
N TYR A 126 4.69 2.59 13.37
CA TYR A 126 5.55 1.50 13.84
C TYR A 126 6.96 2.06 14.14
N ASN A 127 7.56 1.64 15.25
CA ASN A 127 8.90 2.05 15.68
C ASN A 127 9.81 0.82 15.74
N THR A 128 10.54 0.59 14.66
CA THR A 128 11.39 -0.59 14.53
C THR A 128 12.42 -0.63 15.66
N GLY A 129 12.45 -1.75 16.38
CA GLY A 129 13.40 -1.97 17.49
C GLY A 129 13.15 -1.17 18.77
N LYS A 130 12.14 -0.28 18.80
CA LYS A 130 11.86 0.57 19.98
C LYS A 130 10.49 0.27 20.55
N LYS A 131 10.49 -0.44 21.68
CA LYS A 131 9.26 -0.79 22.39
C LYS A 131 8.58 0.39 23.07
N SER A 132 7.26 0.38 23.07
CA SER A 132 6.38 1.26 23.83
C SER A 132 6.29 0.84 25.30
N LYS A 133 5.55 1.61 26.10
CA LYS A 133 5.22 1.23 27.49
C LYS A 133 4.35 -0.02 27.58
N LEU A 134 3.68 -0.39 26.49
CA LEU A 134 2.86 -1.60 26.38
C LEU A 134 3.67 -2.82 25.91
N ASN A 135 4.99 -2.68 25.76
CA ASN A 135 5.92 -3.74 25.33
C ASN A 135 5.66 -4.25 23.89
N ASP A 136 4.99 -3.44 23.06
CA ASP A 136 4.87 -3.58 21.60
C ASP A 136 5.80 -2.58 20.87
N TYR A 137 5.86 -2.64 19.53
CA TYR A 137 6.67 -1.74 18.70
C TYR A 137 5.86 -0.57 18.12
N TRP A 138 4.63 -0.34 18.57
CA TRP A 138 3.85 0.82 18.13
C TRP A 138 4.31 2.09 18.88
N SER A 139 4.19 3.25 18.24
CA SER A 139 4.38 4.50 18.96
C SER A 139 3.24 4.75 19.95
N GLU A 140 3.50 5.59 20.95
CA GLU A 140 2.41 6.31 21.61
C GLU A 140 1.57 7.04 20.54
N TYR A 141 0.29 7.28 20.84
CA TYR A 141 -0.58 8.01 19.92
C TYR A 141 0.03 9.37 19.56
N ILE A 142 0.09 9.65 18.26
CA ILE A 142 0.61 10.90 17.72
C ILE A 142 -0.42 11.99 17.97
N VAL A 143 -0.36 12.68 19.11
CA VAL A 143 -1.37 13.69 19.49
C VAL A 143 -1.02 15.13 19.08
N ASP A 144 0.18 15.36 18.55
CA ASP A 144 0.58 16.69 18.06
C ASP A 144 -0.06 16.95 16.69
N PRO A 145 -0.99 17.91 16.55
CA PRO A 145 -1.60 18.23 15.26
C PRO A 145 -0.59 18.74 14.23
N ASN A 146 0.59 19.20 14.64
CA ASN A 146 1.64 19.67 13.75
C ASN A 146 2.65 18.59 13.34
N PHE A 147 2.47 17.35 13.80
CA PHE A 147 3.31 16.24 13.37
C PHE A 147 3.21 16.06 11.84
N TRP A 148 4.36 16.09 11.17
CA TRP A 148 4.45 15.91 9.72
C TRP A 148 4.39 14.41 9.38
N LEU A 149 3.51 14.06 8.44
CA LEU A 149 3.52 12.72 7.86
C LEU A 149 4.61 12.65 6.80
N VAL A 150 5.32 11.52 6.76
CA VAL A 150 6.38 11.27 5.81
C VAL A 150 5.83 10.43 4.65
N PRO A 151 5.87 10.90 3.40
CA PRO A 151 5.53 10.08 2.24
C PRO A 151 6.35 8.79 2.20
N GLY A 152 5.72 7.67 1.87
CA GLY A 152 6.36 6.36 1.83
C GLY A 152 6.36 5.66 3.19
N GLN A 153 6.24 6.39 4.30
CA GLN A 153 5.97 5.81 5.60
C GLN A 153 4.49 5.42 5.70
N GLY A 154 4.21 4.25 6.26
CA GLY A 154 2.86 3.87 6.62
C GLY A 154 2.53 4.21 8.07
N TYR A 155 1.27 4.52 8.33
CA TYR A 155 0.74 4.85 9.66
C TYR A 155 -0.49 4.00 9.96
N ALA A 156 -0.67 3.65 11.22
CA ALA A 156 -1.88 3.01 11.71
C ALA A 156 -2.89 4.08 12.13
N LEU A 157 -4.05 4.08 11.47
CA LEU A 157 -5.17 4.95 11.75
C LEU A 157 -6.39 4.13 12.17
N PHE A 158 -6.93 4.43 13.34
CA PHE A 158 -8.24 3.94 13.77
C PHE A 158 -9.20 5.12 13.85
N SER A 159 -10.44 4.88 13.42
CA SER A 159 -11.55 5.82 13.60
C SER A 159 -12.77 5.08 14.11
N ASN A 160 -13.49 5.62 15.10
CA ASN A 160 -14.68 4.96 15.65
C ASN A 160 -15.90 5.06 14.70
N LYS A 161 -15.99 6.14 13.92
CA LYS A 161 -17.02 6.40 12.89
C LYS A 161 -16.37 6.50 11.50
N PRO A 162 -17.13 6.37 10.40
CA PRO A 162 -16.59 6.65 9.07
C PRO A 162 -15.93 8.04 9.06
N LEU A 163 -14.74 8.12 8.46
CA LEU A 163 -13.96 9.35 8.39
C LEU A 163 -13.47 9.55 6.96
N ASP A 164 -13.82 10.69 6.36
CA ASP A 164 -13.21 11.16 5.12
C ASP A 164 -11.98 12.00 5.48
N VAL A 165 -10.80 11.47 5.18
CA VAL A 165 -9.53 12.17 5.39
C VAL A 165 -9.24 13.00 4.15
N ILE A 166 -9.07 14.31 4.37
CA ILE A 166 -8.80 15.27 3.30
C ILE A 166 -7.34 15.72 3.36
N TYR A 167 -6.56 15.34 2.36
CA TYR A 167 -5.19 15.81 2.15
C TYR A 167 -5.19 17.02 1.22
N GLU A 168 -4.71 18.18 1.69
CA GLU A 168 -4.56 19.38 0.86
C GLU A 168 -3.09 19.71 0.65
N GLY A 169 -2.62 19.72 -0.60
CA GLY A 169 -1.23 20.07 -0.89
C GLY A 169 -0.73 19.73 -2.28
N ILE A 170 0.60 19.58 -2.37
CA ILE A 170 1.32 19.16 -3.56
C ILE A 170 1.46 17.65 -3.51
N LEU A 171 1.07 16.97 -4.59
CA LEU A 171 1.16 15.51 -4.68
C LEU A 171 2.62 15.07 -4.59
N SER A 172 2.82 13.92 -3.98
CA SER A 172 4.04 13.14 -4.12
C SER A 172 4.02 12.52 -5.51
N ASP A 173 4.45 13.23 -6.55
CA ASP A 173 4.37 12.77 -7.94
C ASP A 173 5.75 12.39 -8.53
N SER A 174 6.81 12.63 -7.78
CA SER A 174 8.19 12.31 -8.14
C SER A 174 8.73 11.15 -7.29
N ARG A 175 10.05 10.92 -7.35
CA ARG A 175 10.71 9.88 -6.58
C ARG A 175 10.59 10.17 -5.08
N VAL A 176 9.97 9.25 -4.34
CA VAL A 176 9.93 9.23 -2.87
C VAL A 176 10.87 8.13 -2.39
N ASN A 177 11.87 8.49 -1.58
CA ASN A 177 12.77 7.53 -0.94
C ASN A 177 12.35 7.35 0.51
N TYR A 178 12.07 6.12 0.91
CA TYR A 178 11.83 5.78 2.31
C TYR A 178 12.91 4.84 2.81
N THR A 179 13.67 5.29 3.81
CA THR A 179 14.69 4.48 4.48
C THR A 179 14.02 3.54 5.47
N LEU A 180 14.24 2.24 5.30
CA LEU A 180 13.82 1.23 6.25
C LEU A 180 14.70 1.28 7.49
N GLU A 181 14.05 1.25 8.65
CA GLU A 181 14.71 1.07 9.93
C GLU A 181 15.10 -0.42 10.10
N TYR A 182 16.19 -0.67 10.81
CA TYR A 182 16.67 -2.02 11.11
C TYR A 182 17.18 -2.06 12.55
N SER A 183 16.81 -3.10 13.29
CA SER A 183 17.31 -3.39 14.61
C SER A 183 17.39 -4.91 14.81
N GLU A 184 18.38 -5.40 15.54
CA GLU A 184 18.55 -6.83 15.81
C GLU A 184 17.33 -7.46 16.52
N ASN A 185 16.60 -6.67 17.33
CA ASN A 185 15.43 -7.17 18.07
C ASN A 185 14.11 -7.06 17.30
N ASP A 186 14.10 -6.34 16.18
CA ASP A 186 12.92 -6.11 15.33
C ASP A 186 13.34 -5.39 14.05
N LYS A 187 12.88 -5.93 12.92
CA LYS A 187 13.25 -5.50 11.56
C LYS A 187 12.03 -5.08 10.74
N TRP A 188 10.84 -5.11 11.34
CA TRP A 188 9.59 -4.77 10.66
C TRP A 188 9.48 -3.27 10.43
N ASN A 189 8.95 -2.90 9.28
CA ASN A 189 8.70 -1.53 8.86
C ASN A 189 7.30 -1.44 8.29
N LEU A 190 6.50 -0.49 8.78
CA LEU A 190 5.24 -0.14 8.14
C LEU A 190 5.52 0.91 7.04
N VAL A 191 5.45 0.47 5.80
CA VAL A 191 5.66 1.26 4.59
C VAL A 191 4.30 1.53 3.95
N GLY A 192 4.17 2.52 3.07
CA GLY A 192 2.95 2.62 2.28
C GLY A 192 3.11 3.37 0.97
N ASN A 193 2.14 3.16 0.08
CA ASN A 193 2.12 3.76 -1.24
C ASN A 193 1.92 5.28 -1.14
N PRO A 194 2.91 6.11 -1.53
CA PRO A 194 2.81 7.57 -1.44
C PRO A 194 2.06 8.20 -2.61
N PHE A 195 1.47 7.42 -3.52
CA PHE A 195 0.81 7.93 -4.72
C PHE A 195 -0.71 7.84 -4.62
N THR A 196 -1.37 8.68 -5.41
CA THR A 196 -2.81 8.63 -5.68
C THR A 196 -3.19 7.51 -6.67
N ALA A 197 -2.21 6.85 -7.28
CA ALA A 197 -2.41 5.67 -8.11
C ALA A 197 -1.87 4.41 -7.41
N PRO A 198 -2.43 3.23 -7.70
CA PRO A 198 -1.86 1.97 -7.24
C PRO A 198 -0.44 1.75 -7.77
N LEU A 199 0.34 0.92 -7.08
CA LEU A 199 1.66 0.45 -7.53
C LEU A 199 1.56 -0.96 -8.08
N SER A 200 2.43 -1.27 -9.03
CA SER A 200 2.66 -2.63 -9.52
C SER A 200 3.81 -3.26 -8.74
N SER A 201 3.55 -4.40 -8.08
CA SER A 201 4.59 -5.21 -7.42
C SER A 201 5.69 -5.61 -8.40
N LYS A 202 5.32 -5.92 -9.64
CA LYS A 202 6.25 -6.28 -10.72
C LYS A 202 7.23 -5.16 -11.02
N LYS A 203 6.74 -3.92 -11.07
CA LYS A 203 7.57 -2.76 -11.42
C LYS A 203 8.42 -2.29 -10.24
N ILE A 204 7.91 -2.35 -9.01
CA ILE A 204 8.67 -1.99 -7.82
C ILE A 204 9.66 -3.08 -7.38
N PHE A 205 9.52 -4.32 -7.89
CA PHE A 205 10.37 -5.45 -7.53
C PHE A 205 11.86 -5.15 -7.68
N GLU A 206 12.29 -4.53 -8.78
CA GLU A 206 13.70 -4.18 -8.99
C GLU A 206 14.25 -3.24 -7.89
N ASP A 207 13.38 -2.44 -7.28
CA ASP A 207 13.71 -1.52 -6.20
C ASP A 207 13.60 -2.15 -4.81
N VAL A 208 13.07 -3.36 -4.68
CA VAL A 208 12.81 -4.06 -3.40
C VAL A 208 13.58 -5.38 -3.29
N ASP A 209 13.95 -6.01 -4.40
CA ASP A 209 14.66 -7.28 -4.43
C ASP A 209 15.96 -7.19 -3.61
N GLN A 210 16.20 -8.20 -2.78
CA GLN A 210 17.35 -8.28 -1.86
C GLN A 210 17.46 -7.11 -0.85
N LYS A 211 16.39 -6.34 -0.65
CA LYS A 211 16.29 -5.31 0.38
C LYS A 211 15.37 -5.72 1.53
N ILE A 212 14.37 -6.54 1.24
CA ILE A 212 13.42 -7.04 2.25
C ILE A 212 13.47 -8.56 2.33
N GLN A 213 13.16 -9.08 3.51
CA GLN A 213 13.18 -10.52 3.81
C GLN A 213 12.13 -11.26 2.96
N GLY A 214 12.56 -12.28 2.23
CA GLY A 214 11.70 -13.15 1.42
C GLY A 214 10.97 -12.48 0.27
N ASN A 215 11.32 -11.22 -0.06
CA ASN A 215 10.54 -10.37 -0.95
C ASN A 215 9.04 -10.41 -0.61
N ALA A 216 8.72 -10.44 0.68
CA ALA A 216 7.36 -10.62 1.19
C ALA A 216 6.77 -9.29 1.69
N LEU A 217 5.57 -8.97 1.19
CA LEU A 217 4.75 -7.86 1.66
C LEU A 217 3.63 -8.41 2.55
N PHE A 218 3.42 -7.80 3.70
CA PHE A 218 2.39 -8.23 4.66
C PHE A 218 1.29 -7.18 4.74
N PHE A 219 0.11 -7.53 4.22
CA PHE A 219 -1.08 -6.70 4.32
C PHE A 219 -1.91 -7.12 5.53
N LEU A 220 -2.44 -6.12 6.24
CA LEU A 220 -3.42 -6.36 7.28
C LEU A 220 -4.75 -6.76 6.64
N ASP A 221 -5.16 -8.01 6.86
CA ASP A 221 -6.55 -8.40 6.67
C ASP A 221 -7.36 -7.89 7.86
N SER A 222 -7.88 -6.67 7.72
CA SER A 222 -8.60 -5.99 8.80
C SER A 222 -9.89 -6.70 9.25
N GLU A 223 -10.44 -7.60 8.44
CA GLU A 223 -11.63 -8.38 8.78
C GLU A 223 -11.26 -9.55 9.70
N ASN A 224 -10.13 -10.21 9.41
CA ASN A 224 -9.65 -11.37 10.17
C ASN A 224 -8.68 -10.99 11.30
N GLY A 225 -8.09 -9.80 11.24
CA GLY A 225 -7.12 -9.28 12.20
C GLY A 225 -5.76 -9.98 12.13
N VAL A 226 -5.38 -10.46 10.94
CA VAL A 226 -4.16 -11.23 10.68
C VAL A 226 -3.37 -10.64 9.51
N TYR A 227 -2.10 -11.05 9.40
CA TYR A 227 -1.25 -10.73 8.27
C TYR A 227 -1.00 -11.93 7.38
N ASN A 228 -1.19 -11.69 6.10
CA ASN A 228 -1.08 -12.66 5.05
C ASN A 228 0.08 -12.23 4.12
N PRO A 229 1.08 -13.10 3.87
CA PRO A 229 2.21 -12.76 3.03
C PRO A 229 1.83 -12.74 1.55
N ILE A 230 2.34 -11.76 0.83
CA ILE A 230 2.30 -11.68 -0.63
C ILE A 230 3.74 -11.65 -1.12
N ILE A 231 4.12 -12.61 -1.95
CA ILE A 231 5.45 -12.67 -2.54
C ILE A 231 5.47 -11.79 -3.78
N ILE A 232 6.54 -11.00 -3.92
CA ILE A 232 6.82 -10.23 -5.13
C ILE A 232 8.10 -10.78 -5.78
N ASP A 233 8.04 -11.13 -7.06
CA ASP A 233 9.14 -11.82 -7.76
C ASP A 233 9.46 -11.22 -9.14
N GLY A 234 8.85 -10.07 -9.47
CA GLY A 234 9.00 -9.40 -10.76
C GLY A 234 8.31 -10.10 -11.93
N LYS A 235 7.62 -11.23 -11.72
CA LYS A 235 6.92 -11.96 -12.78
C LYS A 235 5.45 -11.55 -12.83
N GLU A 236 4.81 -11.59 -11.66
CA GLU A 236 3.38 -11.33 -11.47
C GLU A 236 3.10 -9.91 -11.00
N GLU A 237 1.95 -9.39 -11.41
CA GLU A 237 1.49 -8.06 -11.06
C GLU A 237 0.46 -8.12 -9.93
N VAL A 238 0.94 -7.87 -8.72
CA VAL A 238 0.10 -7.59 -7.55
C VAL A 238 -0.06 -6.08 -7.41
N VAL A 239 -1.29 -5.65 -7.22
CA VAL A 239 -1.62 -4.24 -7.07
C VAL A 239 -1.49 -3.85 -5.61
N LEU A 240 -0.61 -2.90 -5.32
CA LEU A 240 -0.53 -2.25 -4.01
C LEU A 240 -1.42 -1.00 -4.07
N PRO A 241 -2.56 -0.95 -3.37
CA PRO A 241 -3.53 0.12 -3.56
C PRO A 241 -2.99 1.51 -3.23
N SER A 242 -3.62 2.52 -3.83
CA SER A 242 -3.35 3.94 -3.57
C SER A 242 -3.41 4.25 -2.07
N MET A 243 -2.42 4.97 -1.54
CA MET A 243 -2.36 5.41 -0.14
C MET A 243 -2.40 4.28 0.91
N GLN A 244 -2.26 3.00 0.54
CA GLN A 244 -2.34 1.89 1.48
C GLN A 244 -0.96 1.51 2.03
N GLY A 245 -0.92 1.19 3.32
CA GLY A 245 0.27 0.68 4.01
C GLY A 245 0.36 -0.85 4.03
N PHE A 246 1.59 -1.35 4.05
CA PHE A 246 1.95 -2.76 4.15
C PHE A 246 3.25 -2.90 4.96
N PHE A 247 3.40 -4.02 5.63
CA PHE A 247 4.62 -4.35 6.37
C PHE A 247 5.64 -5.02 5.46
N VAL A 248 6.91 -4.68 5.69
CA VAL A 248 8.07 -5.39 5.15
C VAL A 248 9.09 -5.56 6.27
N GLU A 249 9.96 -6.55 6.15
CA GLU A 249 11.07 -6.73 7.05
C GLU A 249 12.37 -6.35 6.35
N SER A 250 13.16 -5.45 6.94
CA SER A 250 14.43 -5.02 6.35
C SER A 250 15.51 -6.09 6.50
N LEU A 251 16.24 -6.40 5.43
CA LEU A 251 17.36 -7.35 5.48
C LEU A 251 18.59 -6.79 6.19
N ARG A 252 18.76 -5.47 6.19
CA ARG A 252 19.96 -4.80 6.73
C ARG A 252 19.75 -3.31 6.96
N GLU A 253 20.65 -2.72 7.73
CA GLU A 253 20.75 -1.28 7.91
C GLU A 253 20.91 -0.51 6.58
N ASN A 254 20.50 0.77 6.57
CA ASN A 254 20.65 1.69 5.44
C ASN A 254 19.98 1.19 4.14
N THR A 255 18.90 0.43 4.27
CA THR A 255 18.10 -0.03 3.15
C THR A 255 17.05 1.03 2.78
N GLU A 256 16.87 1.31 1.50
CA GLU A 256 15.86 2.25 1.01
C GLU A 256 14.91 1.60 0.00
N ILE A 257 13.61 1.84 0.17
CA ILE A 257 12.60 1.57 -0.86
C ILE A 257 12.36 2.86 -1.64
N ASN A 258 12.46 2.78 -2.97
CA ASN A 258 12.17 3.89 -3.85
C ASN A 258 10.78 3.71 -4.45
N PHE A 259 9.96 4.73 -4.30
CA PHE A 259 8.68 4.86 -4.97
C PHE A 259 8.83 5.83 -6.14
N GLN A 260 8.57 5.34 -7.35
CA GLN A 260 8.79 6.10 -8.57
C GLN A 260 7.53 6.08 -9.44
N ARG A 261 7.39 7.09 -10.31
CA ARG A 261 6.23 7.22 -11.21
C ARG A 261 6.06 6.02 -12.13
N ASN A 262 7.15 5.44 -12.62
CA ASN A 262 7.11 4.24 -13.44
C ASN A 262 6.60 3.00 -12.69
N HIS A 263 6.62 2.98 -11.35
CA HIS A 263 6.06 1.88 -10.54
C HIS A 263 4.54 1.92 -10.45
N GLN A 264 3.92 3.08 -10.67
CA GLN A 264 2.47 3.22 -10.65
C GLN A 264 1.84 2.36 -11.75
N TYR A 265 0.63 1.89 -11.47
CA TYR A 265 -0.11 0.93 -12.27
C TYR A 265 -1.49 1.49 -12.58
N ILE A 266 -1.91 1.33 -13.83
CA ILE A 266 -3.29 1.58 -14.26
C ILE A 266 -3.96 0.22 -14.36
N PRO A 267 -4.86 -0.12 -13.43
CA PRO A 267 -5.59 -1.38 -13.45
C PRO A 267 -6.34 -1.59 -14.76
N LYS A 268 -6.21 -2.79 -15.34
CA LYS A 268 -7.03 -3.23 -16.47
C LYS A 268 -8.38 -3.81 -16.04
N SER A 269 -8.60 -4.03 -14.75
CA SER A 269 -9.83 -4.55 -14.15
C SER A 269 -10.06 -4.00 -12.73
N ALA A 270 -11.32 -3.89 -12.33
CA ALA A 270 -11.73 -3.38 -11.01
C ALA A 270 -11.49 -4.36 -9.85
N SER A 271 -11.31 -5.66 -10.13
CA SER A 271 -11.04 -6.68 -9.12
C SER A 271 -9.57 -7.08 -9.13
N TYR A 272 -8.95 -7.05 -7.97
CA TYR A 272 -7.59 -7.54 -7.74
C TYR A 272 -7.66 -8.92 -7.09
N HIS A 273 -7.17 -9.92 -7.81
CA HIS A 273 -6.87 -11.22 -7.23
C HIS A 273 -5.36 -11.39 -7.33
N TRP A 274 -4.71 -11.63 -6.19
CA TRP A 274 -3.33 -12.04 -6.17
C TRP A 274 -3.28 -13.53 -5.83
N SER A 275 -2.37 -14.24 -6.48
CA SER A 275 -2.01 -15.61 -6.16
C SER A 275 -0.49 -15.69 -6.10
N ASN A 276 0.01 -16.37 -5.07
CA ASN A 276 1.44 -16.61 -4.92
C ASN A 276 1.81 -17.79 -5.84
N HIS A 277 2.15 -17.47 -7.09
CA HIS A 277 2.49 -18.50 -8.06
C HIS A 277 3.79 -19.20 -7.68
N ASN A 278 3.87 -20.52 -7.89
CA ASN A 278 4.94 -21.42 -7.45
C ASN A 278 5.08 -21.60 -5.94
N TYR A 279 4.07 -21.21 -5.17
CA TYR A 279 4.00 -21.50 -3.73
C TYR A 279 2.86 -22.45 -3.41
N LEU A 280 3.15 -23.47 -2.60
CA LEU A 280 2.13 -24.24 -1.92
C LEU A 280 1.55 -23.38 -0.80
N THR A 281 0.23 -23.23 -0.78
CA THR A 281 -0.44 -22.45 0.26
C THR A 281 -1.02 -23.38 1.32
N LEU A 282 -0.65 -23.20 2.59
CA LEU A 282 -1.30 -23.88 3.70
C LEU A 282 -2.22 -22.88 4.40
N THR A 283 -3.52 -23.18 4.39
CA THR A 283 -4.56 -22.30 4.92
C THR A 283 -5.21 -22.92 6.14
N ILE A 284 -5.23 -22.17 7.25
CA ILE A 284 -6.07 -22.46 8.40
C ILE A 284 -7.34 -21.62 8.33
N SER A 285 -8.49 -22.22 8.55
CA SER A 285 -9.77 -21.50 8.58
C SER A 285 -10.58 -21.83 9.82
N LYS A 286 -11.37 -20.83 10.24
CA LYS A 286 -12.36 -20.92 11.30
C LYS A 286 -13.64 -20.24 10.80
N GLY A 287 -14.64 -21.05 10.44
CA GLY A 287 -15.84 -20.54 9.77
C GLY A 287 -15.51 -19.91 8.42
N ASN A 288 -15.80 -18.62 8.26
CA ASN A 288 -15.51 -17.82 7.06
C ASN A 288 -14.19 -17.04 7.13
N LYS A 289 -13.46 -17.13 8.24
CA LYS A 289 -12.17 -16.46 8.44
C LYS A 289 -11.03 -17.41 8.08
N SER A 290 -9.99 -16.91 7.42
CA SER A 290 -8.83 -17.71 6.99
C SER A 290 -7.52 -16.94 7.04
N GLN A 291 -6.43 -17.65 7.32
CA GLN A 291 -5.06 -17.17 7.25
C GLN A 291 -4.23 -18.23 6.54
N TYR A 292 -3.18 -17.83 5.85
CA TYR A 292 -2.31 -18.78 5.17
C TYR A 292 -0.83 -18.46 5.33
N ILE A 293 -0.03 -19.51 5.14
CA ILE A 293 1.43 -19.48 5.02
C ILE A 293 1.84 -20.13 3.69
N LEU A 294 3.03 -19.82 3.23
CA LEU A 294 3.50 -20.17 1.89
C LEU A 294 4.77 -21.02 1.97
N MET A 295 4.80 -22.09 1.19
CA MET A 295 5.97 -22.90 0.98
C MET A 295 6.40 -22.83 -0.49
N GLY A 296 7.64 -22.45 -0.74
CA GLY A 296 8.19 -22.29 -2.08
C GLY A 296 9.39 -23.18 -2.36
N MET A 297 9.84 -23.16 -3.61
CA MET A 297 11.10 -23.78 -4.02
C MET A 297 11.88 -22.83 -4.93
N ASP A 298 13.15 -22.59 -4.61
CA ASP A 298 14.07 -21.80 -5.41
C ASP A 298 15.48 -22.40 -5.27
N ASP A 299 16.13 -22.74 -6.39
CA ASP A 299 17.45 -23.39 -6.40
C ASP A 299 18.55 -22.56 -5.69
N ASN A 300 18.33 -21.25 -5.50
CA ASN A 300 19.24 -20.36 -4.78
C ASN A 300 18.99 -20.30 -3.27
N ALA A 301 17.87 -20.83 -2.79
CA ALA A 301 17.57 -20.95 -1.38
C ALA A 301 18.46 -22.02 -0.71
N LYS A 302 18.44 -22.05 0.61
CA LYS A 302 19.20 -22.97 1.45
C LYS A 302 18.26 -23.70 2.40
N TYR A 303 18.74 -24.78 2.98
CA TYR A 303 18.08 -25.33 4.16
C TYR A 303 18.39 -24.45 5.37
N GLY A 304 17.42 -24.33 6.27
CA GLY A 304 17.49 -23.38 7.39
C GLY A 304 16.86 -22.05 7.01
N PHE A 305 16.97 -21.06 7.90
CA PHE A 305 16.48 -19.71 7.61
C PHE A 305 17.45 -18.96 6.70
N ASP A 306 16.96 -18.38 5.61
CA ASP A 306 17.73 -17.56 4.68
C ASP A 306 16.96 -16.34 4.12
N ASN A 307 17.49 -15.68 3.09
CA ASN A 307 16.92 -14.46 2.52
C ASN A 307 15.63 -14.66 1.69
N TYR A 308 15.28 -15.90 1.32
CA TYR A 308 14.09 -16.26 0.55
C TYR A 308 12.89 -16.57 1.46
N ASP A 309 13.15 -16.83 2.74
CA ASP A 309 12.14 -17.00 3.77
C ASP A 309 11.57 -15.65 4.25
N ALA A 310 10.43 -15.69 4.94
CA ALA A 310 9.90 -14.52 5.62
C ALA A 310 9.33 -14.87 6.99
N HIS A 311 9.71 -14.10 8.01
CA HIS A 311 9.17 -14.26 9.36
C HIS A 311 7.65 -14.06 9.37
N LYS A 312 6.99 -14.71 10.31
CA LYS A 312 5.57 -14.51 10.56
C LYS A 312 5.36 -13.19 11.27
N LEU A 313 4.67 -12.27 10.60
CA LEU A 313 4.02 -11.16 11.28
C LEU A 313 2.71 -11.64 11.90
N PHE A 314 2.65 -11.66 13.23
CA PHE A 314 1.44 -12.08 13.96
C PHE A 314 0.42 -10.96 14.02
N GLY A 315 -0.85 -11.34 13.89
CA GLY A 315 -1.99 -10.45 14.04
C GLY A 315 -2.27 -10.10 15.50
N SER A 316 -3.29 -9.25 15.71
CA SER A 316 -3.80 -8.91 17.04
C SER A 316 -5.13 -9.60 17.36
N SER A 317 -5.58 -10.52 16.50
CA SER A 317 -6.88 -11.17 16.63
C SER A 317 -6.87 -12.22 17.74
N GLU A 318 -7.70 -12.02 18.76
CA GLU A 318 -7.94 -13.03 19.81
C GLU A 318 -8.92 -14.13 19.37
N GLU A 319 -9.31 -14.18 18.09
CA GLU A 319 -10.28 -15.17 17.60
C GLU A 319 -9.75 -16.04 16.46
N MET A 320 -8.77 -15.51 15.72
CA MET A 320 -8.24 -16.13 14.52
C MET A 320 -7.02 -16.99 14.86
N PRO A 321 -7.02 -18.29 14.53
CA PRO A 321 -5.80 -19.09 14.64
C PRO A 321 -4.78 -18.64 13.59
N GLU A 322 -3.50 -18.74 13.94
CA GLU A 322 -2.40 -18.41 13.03
C GLU A 322 -1.43 -19.58 12.92
N LEU A 323 -1.05 -19.94 11.69
CA LEU A 323 -0.04 -20.92 11.37
C LEU A 323 1.31 -20.27 11.06
N TYR A 324 2.37 -21.04 11.27
CA TYR A 324 3.74 -20.70 10.86
C TYR A 324 4.58 -21.97 10.69
N PHE A 325 5.64 -21.89 9.88
CA PHE A 325 6.70 -22.90 9.86
C PHE A 325 7.68 -22.65 10.99
N LYS A 326 8.21 -23.72 11.57
CA LYS A 326 9.27 -23.64 12.57
C LYS A 326 10.58 -24.12 11.98
N VAL A 327 11.55 -23.22 11.83
CA VAL A 327 12.86 -23.52 11.21
C VAL A 327 13.96 -22.92 12.07
N GLU A 328 14.82 -23.75 12.65
CA GLU A 328 16.00 -23.34 13.44
C GLU A 328 15.72 -22.36 14.60
N GLY A 329 14.47 -22.33 15.09
CA GLY A 329 14.04 -21.41 16.15
C GLY A 329 13.24 -20.21 15.64
N GLU A 330 13.20 -20.00 14.33
CA GLU A 330 12.41 -18.97 13.66
C GLU A 330 10.97 -19.40 13.39
N GLU A 331 10.07 -18.43 13.39
CA GLU A 331 8.65 -18.59 13.09
C GLU A 331 8.36 -17.91 11.73
N LEU A 332 8.09 -18.71 10.69
CA LEU A 332 8.04 -18.22 9.30
C LEU A 332 6.63 -18.27 8.71
N ALA A 333 6.24 -17.22 7.99
CA ALA A 333 5.06 -17.21 7.13
C ALA A 333 5.37 -17.69 5.71
N VAL A 334 6.64 -17.59 5.29
CA VAL A 334 7.12 -18.03 3.99
C VAL A 334 8.37 -18.88 4.24
N ASN A 335 8.38 -20.09 3.71
CA ASN A 335 9.50 -21.02 3.85
C ASN A 335 9.89 -21.58 2.47
N VAL A 336 11.09 -21.28 2.00
CA VAL A 336 11.56 -21.59 0.65
C VAL A 336 12.75 -22.54 0.73
N PHE A 337 12.70 -23.60 -0.08
CA PHE A 337 13.75 -24.62 -0.06
C PHE A 337 14.46 -24.71 -1.42
N PRO A 338 15.73 -25.14 -1.47
CA PRO A 338 16.40 -25.49 -2.74
C PRO A 338 15.77 -26.69 -3.44
N THR A 339 15.15 -27.57 -2.67
CA THR A 339 14.42 -28.75 -3.14
C THR A 339 13.45 -29.17 -2.07
N TYR A 340 12.34 -29.82 -2.44
CA TYR A 340 11.33 -30.28 -1.49
C TYR A 340 11.96 -31.08 -0.33
N PRO A 341 11.78 -30.64 0.93
CA PRO A 341 12.07 -31.49 2.07
C PRO A 341 10.99 -32.58 2.19
N ALA A 342 11.35 -33.72 2.75
CA ALA A 342 10.37 -34.78 3.04
C ALA A 342 9.45 -34.44 4.23
N ILE A 343 9.88 -33.54 5.13
CA ILE A 343 9.21 -33.21 6.41
C ILE A 343 9.49 -31.74 6.77
N PHE A 344 8.50 -31.06 7.34
CA PHE A 344 8.63 -29.72 7.92
C PHE A 344 7.76 -29.61 9.19
N ASP A 345 8.22 -28.81 10.15
CA ASP A 345 7.49 -28.55 11.39
C ASP A 345 6.55 -27.36 11.24
N LEU A 346 5.33 -27.52 11.74
CA LEU A 346 4.32 -26.47 11.80
C LEU A 346 4.08 -26.06 13.25
N GLY A 347 4.10 -24.76 13.49
CA GLY A 347 3.59 -24.14 14.70
C GLY A 347 2.19 -23.58 14.47
N TYR A 348 1.45 -23.43 15.56
CA TYR A 348 0.13 -22.81 15.53
C TYR A 348 -0.15 -22.06 16.83
N TYR A 349 -0.85 -20.93 16.71
CA TYR A 349 -1.48 -20.24 17.82
C TYR A 349 -2.99 -20.44 17.75
N LEU A 350 -3.59 -20.98 18.82
CA LEU A 350 -5.05 -21.13 18.95
C LEU A 350 -5.56 -20.22 20.06
N PRO A 351 -6.36 -19.20 19.74
CA PRO A 351 -6.85 -18.30 20.77
C PRO A 351 -7.84 -18.95 21.75
N LYS A 352 -8.70 -19.86 21.27
CA LYS A 352 -9.71 -20.64 22.04
C LYS A 352 -10.03 -21.94 21.30
N GLU A 353 -10.62 -22.92 22.00
CA GLU A 353 -11.18 -24.14 21.38
C GLU A 353 -12.11 -23.75 20.22
N ALA A 354 -11.85 -24.32 19.04
CA ALA A 354 -12.60 -24.06 17.83
C ALA A 354 -12.51 -25.27 16.90
N ASP A 355 -13.56 -25.47 16.09
CA ASP A 355 -13.48 -26.33 14.92
C ASP A 355 -12.65 -25.61 13.85
N LEU A 356 -11.56 -26.26 13.43
CA LEU A 356 -10.59 -25.70 12.51
C LEU A 356 -10.50 -26.60 11.28
N SER A 357 -10.35 -25.97 10.12
CA SER A 357 -9.95 -26.68 8.90
C SER A 357 -8.54 -26.27 8.51
N LEU A 358 -7.71 -27.29 8.21
CA LEU A 358 -6.43 -27.12 7.55
C LEU A 358 -6.59 -27.59 6.11
N THR A 359 -6.22 -26.73 5.17
CA THR A 359 -6.30 -27.04 3.74
C THR A 359 -4.99 -26.71 3.07
N ILE A 360 -4.65 -27.50 2.05
CA ILE A 360 -3.50 -27.28 1.20
C ILE A 360 -4.04 -26.85 -0.17
N GLY A 361 -3.67 -25.66 -0.61
CA GLY A 361 -4.00 -25.09 -1.91
C GLY A 361 -2.90 -25.29 -2.93
N ASN A 362 -3.20 -25.01 -4.20
CA ASN A 362 -2.28 -25.25 -5.32
C ASN A 362 -0.99 -24.43 -5.25
N LEU A 363 0.07 -25.03 -5.80
CA LEU A 363 1.14 -24.35 -6.53
C LEU A 363 0.52 -23.77 -7.81
N SER A 364 0.00 -22.54 -7.80
CA SER A 364 -0.47 -21.91 -9.04
C SER A 364 0.69 -21.50 -9.93
#